data_AF-A0A1Q6Q859-F1
#
_entry.id   AF-A0A1Q6Q859-F1
#
_cell.length_a   1.000
_cell.length_b   1.000
_cell.length_c   1.000
_cell.angle_alpha   90.00
_cell.angle_beta   90.00
_cell.angle_gamma   90.00
#
_symmetry.space_group_name_H-M   'P 1'
#
loop_
_entity.id
_entity.type
_entity.pdbx_description
1 polymer ?
#
loop_
_entity_poly.entity_id
_entity_poly.type
_entity_poly.pdbx_seq_one_letter_code
_entity_poly.pdbx_strand_id
1 'polypeptide(L)'
;MREELQASCNTMGVSYLPEKECLQQADIILTIGGDGTILHEANLTLEYKKPILGVNLGRCGFLATCEVDEMETKLAAVARGEYSLDSRMLLYARVLGEDNWKGHALNDVVVTKGRLQQAIDFSIYCDDILVEHYRGDGVIVATPTGSTAYSLAAGGPILDSRTKGIVVTPICPHSLASPAMVFAQERKINICVGQVADDEVFLSCDGVSGYPMRAGATAEIRLSNQIVQLITFGNADQFQAIDQKLRSRR
;
A
#
# COMPACT_ATOMS: atom_id res chain seq x y z
N MET A 1 8.59 24.37 9.84
CA MET A 1 7.62 23.38 10.38
C MET A 1 7.84 23.01 11.84
N ARG A 2 8.97 22.43 12.30
CA ARG A 2 9.13 22.00 13.72
C ARG A 2 9.16 23.16 14.74
N GLU A 3 9.81 24.28 14.45
CA GLU A 3 9.92 25.42 15.39
C GLU A 3 8.65 26.30 15.43
N GLU A 4 7.95 26.44 14.30
CA GLU A 4 6.73 27.25 14.21
C GLU A 4 5.53 26.63 14.95
N LEU A 5 5.46 25.30 15.00
CA LEU A 5 4.43 24.58 15.77
C LEU A 5 4.67 24.70 17.29
N GLN A 6 5.93 24.74 17.73
CA GLN A 6 6.24 24.97 19.15
C GLN A 6 5.82 26.35 19.62
N ALA A 7 5.93 27.36 18.74
CA ALA A 7 5.53 28.73 19.06
C ALA A 7 4.01 28.95 19.06
N SER A 8 3.24 28.10 18.36
CA SER A 8 1.80 28.26 18.16
C SER A 8 0.92 27.29 18.96
N CYS A 9 1.47 26.19 19.48
CA CYS A 9 0.74 25.20 20.27
C CYS A 9 1.29 25.13 21.71
N ASN A 10 0.41 24.89 22.71
CA ASN A 10 0.86 24.57 24.07
C ASN A 10 1.50 23.18 24.07
N THR A 11 2.82 23.15 24.14
CA THR A 11 3.64 21.92 24.07
C THR A 11 4.09 21.42 25.44
N MET A 12 3.47 21.90 26.52
CA MET A 12 3.79 21.46 27.88
C MET A 12 3.63 19.93 27.99
N GLY A 13 4.73 19.24 28.33
CA GLY A 13 4.77 17.76 28.41
C GLY A 13 5.17 17.06 27.10
N VAL A 14 5.41 17.78 26.01
CA VAL A 14 5.88 17.21 24.73
C VAL A 14 7.40 17.24 24.67
N SER A 15 8.02 16.08 24.42
CA SER A 15 9.47 15.95 24.17
C SER A 15 9.73 15.73 22.69
N TYR A 16 10.59 16.54 22.09
CA TYR A 16 10.98 16.42 20.69
C TYR A 16 12.32 15.71 20.57
N LEU A 17 12.35 14.58 19.85
CA LEU A 17 13.57 13.80 19.61
C LEU A 17 13.81 13.63 18.10
N PRO A 18 15.02 13.20 17.70
CA PRO A 18 15.25 12.65 16.36
C PRO A 18 14.28 11.50 16.09
N GLU A 19 13.83 11.36 14.84
CA GLU A 19 12.79 10.38 14.44
C GLU A 19 13.11 8.96 14.91
N LYS A 20 14.35 8.51 14.70
CA LYS A 20 14.81 7.20 15.15
C LYS A 20 14.66 6.99 16.66
N GLU A 21 14.99 8.00 17.46
CA GLU A 21 14.85 7.92 18.91
C GLU A 21 13.39 7.94 19.34
N CYS A 22 12.54 8.74 18.67
CA CYS A 22 11.09 8.71 18.87
C CYS A 22 10.55 7.31 18.62
N LEU A 23 10.88 6.68 17.48
CA LEU A 23 10.36 5.37 17.11
C LEU A 23 10.86 4.25 18.04
N GLN A 24 12.04 4.39 18.62
CA GLN A 24 12.54 3.43 19.61
C GLN A 24 11.77 3.54 20.94
N GLN A 25 11.47 4.76 21.38
CA GLN A 25 10.85 5.03 22.68
C GLN A 25 9.32 5.00 22.65
N ALA A 26 8.69 5.30 21.51
CA ALA A 26 7.25 5.39 21.40
C ALA A 26 6.59 4.01 21.44
N ASP A 27 5.37 3.96 21.99
CA ASP A 27 4.54 2.75 21.95
C ASP A 27 3.72 2.66 20.66
N ILE A 28 3.38 3.81 20.06
CA ILE A 28 2.42 3.95 18.95
C ILE A 28 2.89 5.06 18.01
N ILE A 29 2.61 4.92 16.71
CA ILE A 29 2.75 5.99 15.71
C ILE A 29 1.38 6.63 15.47
N LEU A 30 1.28 7.93 15.66
CA LEU A 30 0.08 8.71 15.34
C LEU A 30 0.29 9.44 14.01
N THR A 31 -0.48 9.11 12.99
CA THR A 31 -0.46 9.82 11.71
C THR A 31 -1.68 10.72 11.60
N ILE A 32 -1.48 11.97 11.22
CA ILE A 32 -2.56 12.94 11.00
C ILE A 32 -2.54 13.33 9.53
N GLY A 33 -3.59 12.98 8.78
CA GLY A 33 -3.61 13.13 7.32
C GLY A 33 -4.58 12.17 6.65
N GLY A 34 -4.30 11.78 5.41
CA GLY A 34 -5.09 10.75 4.71
C GLY A 34 -4.36 9.41 4.66
N ASP A 35 -4.90 8.46 3.88
CA ASP A 35 -4.28 7.14 3.66
C ASP A 35 -2.82 7.24 3.19
N GLY A 36 -2.48 8.25 2.38
CA GLY A 36 -1.11 8.47 1.90
C GLY A 36 -0.10 8.71 3.02
N THR A 37 -0.52 9.36 4.11
CA THR A 37 0.32 9.55 5.30
C THR A 37 0.58 8.22 5.99
N ILE A 38 -0.44 7.37 6.12
CA ILE A 38 -0.30 6.04 6.71
C ILE A 38 0.63 5.16 5.86
N LEU A 39 0.50 5.20 4.53
CA LEU A 39 1.39 4.47 3.61
C LEU A 39 2.85 4.91 3.74
N HIS A 40 3.09 6.22 3.87
CA HIS A 40 4.44 6.76 4.04
C HIS A 40 5.11 6.23 5.32
N GLU A 41 4.36 6.23 6.42
CA GLU A 41 4.84 5.83 7.75
C GLU A 41 4.82 4.30 7.96
N ALA A 42 4.05 3.55 7.18
CA ALA A 42 3.91 2.09 7.29
C ALA A 42 5.25 1.37 7.22
N ASN A 43 6.18 1.85 6.39
CA ASN A 43 7.51 1.25 6.27
C ASN A 43 8.35 1.40 7.55
N LEU A 44 8.13 2.44 8.36
CA LEU A 44 8.82 2.58 9.66
C LEU A 44 8.39 1.46 10.63
N THR A 45 7.15 0.98 10.52
CA THR A 45 6.66 -0.12 11.35
C THR A 45 7.36 -1.44 11.07
N LEU A 46 7.98 -1.60 9.90
CA LEU A 46 8.72 -2.81 9.54
C LEU A 46 9.95 -3.02 10.42
N GLU A 47 10.60 -1.93 10.83
CA GLU A 47 11.78 -1.98 11.69
C GLU A 47 11.37 -1.96 13.18
N TYR A 48 10.49 -1.04 13.57
CA TYR A 48 10.21 -0.75 14.98
C TYR A 48 8.97 -1.47 15.53
N LYS A 49 8.18 -2.11 14.66
CA LYS A 49 6.96 -2.89 15.01
C LYS A 49 5.98 -2.12 15.89
N LYS A 50 5.83 -0.82 15.60
CA LYS A 50 4.89 0.07 16.31
C LYS A 50 3.55 0.07 15.57
N PRO A 51 2.42 -0.10 16.26
CA PRO A 51 1.12 0.04 15.64
C PRO A 51 0.85 1.51 15.27
N ILE A 52 0.06 1.70 14.21
CA ILE A 52 -0.31 3.03 13.71
C ILE A 52 -1.76 3.35 14.07
N LEU A 53 -1.99 4.53 14.65
CA LEU A 53 -3.31 5.17 14.67
C LEU A 53 -3.37 6.23 13.56
N GLY A 54 -4.28 6.02 12.62
CA GLY A 54 -4.56 6.98 11.55
C GLY A 54 -5.70 7.92 11.91
N VAL A 55 -5.39 9.21 12.05
CA VAL A 55 -6.37 10.29 12.14
C VAL A 55 -6.58 10.89 10.77
N ASN A 56 -7.80 10.76 10.27
CA ASN A 56 -8.20 11.28 8.98
C ASN A 56 -8.38 12.81 9.01
N LEU A 57 -7.70 13.54 8.13
CA LEU A 57 -7.95 14.95 7.87
C LEU A 57 -8.63 15.12 6.50
N GLY A 58 -9.96 15.23 6.48
CA GLY A 58 -10.71 15.60 5.28
C GLY A 58 -11.64 14.51 4.76
N ARG A 59 -11.33 13.92 3.59
CA ARG A 59 -12.20 12.91 2.96
C ARG A 59 -11.97 11.54 3.61
N CYS A 60 -13.04 10.78 3.85
CA CYS A 60 -12.97 9.44 4.42
C CYS A 60 -11.99 8.52 3.65
N GLY A 61 -10.98 8.00 4.35
CA GLY A 61 -9.98 7.04 3.86
C GLY A 61 -10.36 5.59 4.18
N PHE A 62 -9.52 4.65 3.78
CA PHE A 62 -9.68 3.22 4.10
C PHE A 62 -8.84 2.72 5.28
N LEU A 63 -7.75 3.43 5.58
CA LEU A 63 -6.78 3.01 6.57
C LEU A 63 -6.93 3.75 7.88
N ALA A 64 -7.33 5.03 7.81
CA ALA A 64 -7.58 5.84 8.99
C ALA A 64 -8.83 5.34 9.72
N THR A 65 -8.70 5.14 11.04
CA THR A 65 -9.74 4.58 11.92
C THR A 65 -10.25 5.61 12.92
N CYS A 66 -9.82 6.86 12.82
CA CYS A 66 -10.21 7.97 13.68
C CYS A 66 -10.49 9.19 12.81
N GLU A 67 -11.69 9.77 12.92
CA GLU A 67 -11.96 11.10 12.37
C GLU A 67 -11.53 12.18 13.39
N VAL A 68 -11.34 13.41 12.92
CA VAL A 68 -10.82 14.53 13.76
C VAL A 68 -11.71 14.80 14.98
N ASP A 69 -13.02 14.74 14.79
CA ASP A 69 -14.04 14.97 15.82
C ASP A 69 -14.08 13.86 16.88
N GLU A 70 -13.55 12.67 16.56
CA GLU A 70 -13.45 11.53 17.48
C GLU A 70 -12.10 11.47 18.21
N MET A 71 -11.14 12.30 17.83
CA MET A 71 -9.74 12.23 18.26
C MET A 71 -9.60 12.21 19.78
N GLU A 72 -10.29 13.11 20.50
CA GLU A 72 -10.19 13.21 21.96
C GLU A 72 -10.61 11.89 22.64
N THR A 73 -11.74 11.33 22.20
CA THR A 73 -12.29 10.09 22.75
C THR A 73 -11.38 8.89 22.43
N LYS A 74 -10.93 8.77 21.17
CA LYS A 74 -10.12 7.65 20.70
C LYS A 74 -8.68 7.68 21.25
N LEU A 75 -8.07 8.86 21.38
CA LEU A 75 -6.76 8.99 22.03
C LEU A 75 -6.84 8.64 23.52
N ALA A 76 -7.91 9.04 24.23
CA ALA A 76 -8.10 8.66 25.61
C ALA A 76 -8.27 7.13 25.77
N ALA A 77 -9.00 6.48 24.85
CA ALA A 77 -9.11 5.01 24.82
C ALA A 77 -7.76 4.34 24.56
N VAL A 78 -6.95 4.89 23.63
CA VAL A 78 -5.60 4.40 23.35
C VAL A 78 -4.70 4.49 24.58
N ALA A 79 -4.73 5.61 25.30
CA ALA A 79 -3.98 5.78 26.54
C ALA A 79 -4.39 4.77 27.63
N ARG A 80 -5.64 4.29 27.62
CA ARG A 80 -6.15 3.23 28.50
C ARG A 80 -5.90 1.81 27.98
N GLY A 81 -5.37 1.65 26.76
CA GLY A 81 -5.21 0.35 26.11
C GLY A 81 -6.51 -0.25 25.56
N GLU A 82 -7.56 0.56 25.42
CA GLU A 82 -8.90 0.14 24.97
C GLU A 82 -9.00 0.20 23.44
N TYR A 83 -8.21 -0.62 22.76
CA TYR A 83 -8.24 -0.72 21.30
C TYR A 83 -7.90 -2.15 20.84
N SER A 84 -8.14 -2.42 19.56
CA SER A 84 -7.73 -3.66 18.91
C SER A 84 -6.68 -3.39 17.84
N LEU A 85 -5.87 -4.40 17.54
CA LEU A 85 -4.89 -4.35 16.45
C LEU A 85 -5.42 -5.13 15.25
N ASP A 86 -5.50 -4.44 14.12
CA ASP A 86 -5.83 -5.02 12.83
C ASP A 86 -4.55 -5.24 12.02
N SER A 87 -4.29 -6.50 11.66
CA SER A 87 -3.05 -6.91 10.99
C SER A 87 -3.23 -6.85 9.48
N ARG A 88 -2.50 -5.95 8.83
CA ARG A 88 -2.54 -5.76 7.38
C ARG A 88 -1.34 -6.43 6.72
N MET A 89 -1.65 -7.24 5.71
CA MET A 89 -0.65 -7.88 4.88
C MET A 89 0.11 -6.85 4.05
N LEU A 90 1.37 -7.14 3.77
CA LEU A 90 2.21 -6.38 2.86
C LEU A 90 2.61 -7.24 1.66
N LEU A 91 2.80 -6.62 0.51
CA LEU A 91 3.59 -7.19 -0.57
C LEU A 91 5.07 -7.00 -0.28
N TYR A 92 5.87 -7.88 -0.88
CA TYR A 92 7.29 -7.74 -1.04
C TYR A 92 7.61 -7.86 -2.52
N ALA A 93 8.39 -6.92 -3.03
CA ALA A 93 8.84 -6.88 -4.41
C ALA A 93 10.36 -6.79 -4.49
N ARG A 94 10.94 -7.43 -5.50
CA ARG A 94 12.34 -7.29 -5.90
C ARG A 94 12.48 -7.48 -7.40
N VAL A 95 13.59 -7.01 -7.97
CA VAL A 95 13.96 -7.29 -9.35
C VAL A 95 14.95 -8.45 -9.38
N LEU A 96 14.65 -9.51 -10.13
CA LEU A 96 15.53 -10.68 -10.21
C LEU A 96 16.85 -10.32 -10.92
N GLY A 97 17.97 -10.75 -10.35
CA GLY A 97 19.31 -10.43 -10.85
C GLY A 97 19.85 -9.07 -10.39
N GLU A 98 19.07 -8.29 -9.63
CA GLU A 98 19.48 -7.01 -9.08
C GLU A 98 19.31 -6.98 -7.55
N ASP A 99 20.43 -7.05 -6.82
CA ASP A 99 20.39 -7.12 -5.34
C ASP A 99 20.09 -5.78 -4.67
N ASN A 100 20.15 -4.68 -5.43
CA ASN A 100 20.14 -3.32 -4.88
C ASN A 100 18.73 -2.76 -4.70
N TRP A 101 17.68 -3.42 -5.19
CA TRP A 101 16.33 -2.93 -5.05
C TRP A 101 15.36 -3.96 -4.50
N LYS A 102 14.68 -3.56 -3.44
CA LYS A 102 13.59 -4.29 -2.79
C LYS A 102 12.62 -3.30 -2.18
N GLY A 103 11.34 -3.65 -2.19
CA GLY A 103 10.28 -2.80 -1.65
C GLY A 103 9.21 -3.60 -0.92
N HIS A 104 8.52 -2.92 -0.01
CA HIS A 104 7.30 -3.39 0.61
C HIS A 104 6.16 -2.44 0.25
N ALA A 105 4.96 -3.00 0.07
CA ALA A 105 3.77 -2.22 -0.26
C ALA A 105 2.57 -2.68 0.58
N LEU A 106 1.87 -1.75 1.20
CA LEU A 106 0.62 -2.00 1.92
C LEU A 106 -0.57 -2.07 0.97
N ASN A 107 -0.59 -1.24 -0.06
CA ASN A 107 -1.61 -1.28 -1.09
C ASN A 107 -1.15 -2.15 -2.25
N ASP A 108 -0.19 -1.66 -3.03
CA ASP A 108 0.10 -2.23 -4.33
C ASP A 108 1.54 -2.04 -4.80
N VAL A 109 1.97 -2.99 -5.61
CA VAL A 109 3.17 -2.96 -6.41
C VAL A 109 2.74 -2.77 -7.85
N VAL A 110 3.25 -1.73 -8.51
CA VAL A 110 2.84 -1.37 -9.87
C VAL A 110 4.05 -1.46 -10.79
N VAL A 111 3.91 -2.22 -11.88
CA VAL A 111 4.84 -2.18 -13.01
C VAL A 111 4.15 -1.41 -14.13
N THR A 112 4.68 -0.25 -14.52
CA THR A 112 4.01 0.63 -15.48
C THR A 112 4.99 1.29 -16.45
N LYS A 113 4.49 1.69 -17.62
CA LYS A 113 5.25 2.45 -18.60
C LYS A 113 5.63 3.85 -18.08
N GLY A 114 6.83 4.29 -18.44
CA GLY A 114 7.31 5.65 -18.19
C GLY A 114 6.91 6.67 -19.25
N ARG A 115 6.60 6.22 -20.47
CA ARG A 115 6.28 7.08 -21.61
C ARG A 115 4.84 6.86 -22.07
N LEU A 116 4.14 7.94 -22.41
CA LEU A 116 2.72 7.92 -22.75
C LEU A 116 2.39 7.12 -24.02
N GLN A 117 3.28 7.09 -25.02
CA GLN A 117 2.93 6.68 -26.40
C GLN A 117 3.23 5.22 -26.76
N GLN A 118 3.74 4.40 -25.83
CA GLN A 118 4.17 3.03 -26.14
C GLN A 118 3.57 2.02 -25.18
N ALA A 119 2.92 0.99 -25.72
CA ALA A 119 2.49 -0.16 -24.94
C ALA A 119 3.67 -1.11 -24.70
N ILE A 120 3.69 -1.75 -23.53
CA ILE A 120 4.73 -2.69 -23.12
C ILE A 120 4.17 -4.11 -23.18
N ASP A 121 4.97 -5.06 -23.64
CA ASP A 121 4.69 -6.49 -23.53
C ASP A 121 4.91 -6.95 -22.08
N PHE A 122 3.85 -7.41 -21.42
CA PHE A 122 3.89 -8.01 -20.09
C PHE A 122 3.63 -9.50 -20.18
N SER A 123 4.48 -10.29 -19.52
CA SER A 123 4.21 -11.72 -19.28
C SER A 123 4.13 -11.97 -17.79
N ILE A 124 2.99 -12.48 -17.33
CA ILE A 124 2.70 -12.72 -15.92
C ILE A 124 2.76 -14.22 -15.66
N TYR A 125 3.63 -14.60 -14.74
CA TYR A 125 3.77 -15.98 -14.29
C TYR A 125 3.33 -16.10 -12.83
N CYS A 126 2.67 -17.20 -12.50
CA CYS A 126 2.35 -17.60 -11.14
C CYS A 126 3.08 -18.91 -10.84
N ASP A 127 4.00 -18.89 -9.88
CA ASP A 127 4.88 -20.02 -9.56
C ASP A 127 5.52 -20.64 -10.82
N ASP A 128 6.12 -19.78 -11.64
CA ASP A 128 6.80 -20.11 -12.91
C ASP A 128 5.91 -20.63 -14.05
N ILE A 129 4.58 -20.67 -13.85
CA ILE A 129 3.61 -21.02 -14.90
C ILE A 129 3.08 -19.74 -15.54
N LEU A 130 3.17 -19.62 -16.87
CA LEU A 130 2.61 -18.48 -17.61
C LEU A 130 1.08 -18.47 -17.46
N VAL A 131 0.54 -17.38 -16.90
CA VAL A 131 -0.90 -17.20 -16.70
C VAL A 131 -1.48 -16.26 -17.74
N GLU A 132 -0.77 -15.18 -18.06
CA GLU A 132 -1.29 -14.14 -18.95
C GLU A 132 -0.14 -13.47 -19.70
N HIS A 133 -0.42 -13.06 -20.94
CA HIS A 133 0.49 -12.27 -21.76
C HIS A 133 -0.30 -11.22 -22.54
N TYR A 134 0.05 -9.95 -22.38
CA TYR A 134 -0.64 -8.86 -23.08
C TYR A 134 0.26 -7.64 -23.29
N ARG A 135 -0.18 -6.78 -24.21
CA ARG A 135 0.36 -5.42 -24.39
C ARG A 135 -0.54 -4.41 -23.71
N GLY A 136 0.02 -3.50 -22.92
CA GLY A 136 -0.77 -2.46 -22.25
C GLY A 136 0.09 -1.43 -21.54
N ASP A 137 -0.53 -0.72 -20.58
CA ASP A 137 0.11 0.38 -19.86
C ASP A 137 0.90 -0.10 -18.63
N GLY A 138 0.48 -1.21 -18.03
CA GLY A 138 1.08 -1.72 -16.81
C GLY A 138 0.32 -2.89 -16.20
N VAL A 139 0.78 -3.34 -15.05
CA VAL A 139 0.20 -4.38 -14.20
C VAL A 139 0.23 -3.87 -12.75
N ILE A 140 -0.87 -4.07 -12.02
CA ILE A 140 -0.95 -3.81 -10.57
C ILE A 140 -1.00 -5.18 -9.87
N VAL A 141 -0.16 -5.38 -8.86
CA VAL A 141 -0.33 -6.45 -7.88
C VAL A 141 -0.70 -5.81 -6.56
N ALA A 142 -1.88 -6.10 -6.02
CA ALA A 142 -2.41 -5.46 -4.83
C ALA A 142 -2.67 -6.46 -3.70
N THR A 143 -2.47 -5.99 -2.46
CA THR A 143 -2.99 -6.66 -1.27
C THR A 143 -4.52 -6.53 -1.22
N PRO A 144 -5.22 -7.24 -0.31
CA PRO A 144 -6.64 -6.99 -0.07
C PRO A 144 -6.93 -5.56 0.37
N THR A 145 -6.00 -4.93 1.09
CA THR A 145 -6.10 -3.53 1.49
C THR A 145 -6.00 -2.59 0.27
N GLY A 146 -5.05 -2.84 -0.63
CA GLY A 146 -4.87 -2.08 -1.87
C GLY A 146 -5.91 -2.36 -2.95
N SER A 147 -6.72 -3.41 -2.81
CA SER A 147 -7.79 -3.75 -3.75
C SER A 147 -8.79 -2.61 -3.96
N THR A 148 -8.90 -1.70 -2.99
CA THR A 148 -9.79 -0.54 -2.99
C THR A 148 -9.11 0.78 -3.41
N ALA A 149 -7.82 0.71 -3.74
CA ALA A 149 -6.97 1.82 -4.15
C ALA A 149 -6.82 1.84 -5.69
N TYR A 150 -5.59 1.72 -6.20
CA TYR A 150 -5.34 1.82 -7.64
C TYR A 150 -5.91 0.62 -8.41
N SER A 151 -5.84 -0.58 -7.83
CA SER A 151 -6.45 -1.79 -8.39
C SER A 151 -7.94 -1.60 -8.70
N LEU A 152 -8.73 -1.01 -7.77
CA LEU A 152 -10.14 -0.70 -8.01
C LEU A 152 -10.35 0.25 -9.21
N ALA A 153 -9.50 1.27 -9.33
CA ALA A 153 -9.60 2.24 -10.43
C ALA A 153 -9.27 1.60 -11.79
N ALA A 154 -8.40 0.58 -11.80
CA ALA A 154 -8.07 -0.21 -12.98
C ALA A 154 -9.08 -1.34 -13.27
N GLY A 155 -10.16 -1.47 -12.49
CA GLY A 155 -11.21 -2.47 -12.69
C GLY A 155 -11.02 -3.78 -11.91
N GLY A 156 -10.12 -3.80 -10.93
CA GLY A 156 -9.95 -4.90 -9.99
C GLY A 156 -11.12 -5.05 -9.01
N PRO A 157 -11.35 -6.26 -8.44
CA PRO A 157 -12.38 -6.49 -7.45
C PRO A 157 -12.03 -5.87 -6.10
N ILE A 158 -13.06 -5.56 -5.30
CA ILE A 158 -12.89 -5.22 -3.88
C ILE A 158 -12.74 -6.52 -3.09
N LEU A 159 -11.66 -6.62 -2.33
CA LEU A 159 -11.45 -7.71 -1.39
C LEU A 159 -11.72 -7.26 0.04
N ASP A 160 -12.20 -8.18 0.86
CA ASP A 160 -12.17 -8.00 2.30
C ASP A 160 -10.72 -7.95 2.80
N SER A 161 -10.39 -7.04 3.72
CA SER A 161 -9.02 -6.81 4.21
C SER A 161 -8.36 -8.05 4.82
N ARG A 162 -9.16 -9.00 5.32
CA ARG A 162 -8.70 -10.27 5.92
C ARG A 162 -8.60 -11.40 4.90
N THR A 163 -8.96 -11.17 3.64
CA THR A 163 -8.84 -12.16 2.56
C THR A 163 -7.38 -12.58 2.41
N LYS A 164 -7.13 -13.88 2.38
CA LYS A 164 -5.78 -14.44 2.21
C LYS A 164 -5.43 -14.59 0.73
N GLY A 165 -5.12 -13.48 0.07
CA GLY A 165 -4.78 -13.49 -1.35
C GLY A 165 -4.22 -12.18 -1.85
N ILE A 166 -3.84 -12.21 -3.13
CA ILE A 166 -3.33 -11.05 -3.87
C ILE A 166 -4.16 -10.88 -5.15
N VAL A 167 -4.37 -9.63 -5.57
CA VAL A 167 -5.06 -9.31 -6.82
C VAL A 167 -4.03 -8.87 -7.85
N VAL A 168 -4.11 -9.41 -9.06
CA VAL A 168 -3.37 -8.92 -10.22
C VAL A 168 -4.37 -8.24 -11.15
N THR A 169 -4.16 -6.95 -11.44
CA THR A 169 -5.04 -6.13 -12.27
C THR A 169 -4.26 -5.55 -13.45
N PRO A 170 -4.55 -5.97 -14.69
CA PRO A 170 -3.99 -5.34 -15.89
C PRO A 170 -4.40 -3.86 -16.01
N ILE A 171 -3.50 -3.00 -16.48
CA ILE A 171 -3.77 -1.58 -16.77
C ILE A 171 -3.86 -1.40 -18.29
N CYS A 172 -5.01 -0.94 -18.76
CA CYS A 172 -5.30 -0.67 -20.19
C CYS A 172 -4.77 -1.78 -21.14
N PRO A 173 -5.12 -3.06 -20.93
CA PRO A 173 -4.68 -4.13 -21.82
C PRO A 173 -5.28 -3.93 -23.22
N HIS A 174 -4.47 -4.09 -24.26
CA HIS A 174 -4.90 -4.06 -25.66
C HIS A 174 -5.58 -5.37 -26.10
N SER A 175 -5.52 -6.42 -25.26
CA SER A 175 -6.32 -7.62 -25.44
C SER A 175 -7.78 -7.35 -25.07
N LEU A 176 -8.72 -7.92 -25.85
CA LEU A 176 -10.16 -7.69 -25.69
C LEU A 176 -10.73 -8.18 -24.34
N ALA A 177 -10.01 -9.03 -23.60
CA ALA A 177 -10.38 -9.46 -22.25
C ALA A 177 -9.17 -9.98 -21.46
N SER A 178 -8.46 -9.10 -20.75
CA SER A 178 -7.51 -9.50 -19.70
C SER A 178 -8.12 -9.18 -18.34
N PRO A 179 -8.78 -10.15 -17.66
CA PRO A 179 -9.49 -9.90 -16.41
C PRO A 179 -8.51 -9.67 -15.24
N ALA A 180 -9.01 -9.02 -14.18
CA ALA A 180 -8.32 -9.07 -12.90
C ALA A 180 -8.39 -10.50 -12.33
N MET A 181 -7.28 -10.95 -11.75
CA MET A 181 -7.12 -12.31 -11.24
C MET A 181 -6.80 -12.28 -9.74
N VAL A 182 -7.41 -13.18 -8.97
CA VAL A 182 -7.13 -13.32 -7.53
C VAL A 182 -6.37 -14.62 -7.31
N PHE A 183 -5.21 -14.51 -6.65
CA PHE A 183 -4.35 -15.65 -6.33
C PHE A 183 -4.29 -15.88 -4.82
N ALA A 184 -4.05 -17.12 -4.43
CA ALA A 184 -3.82 -17.48 -3.03
C ALA A 184 -2.55 -16.82 -2.47
N GLN A 185 -2.53 -16.58 -1.16
CA GLN A 185 -1.46 -15.85 -0.47
C GLN A 185 -0.05 -16.46 -0.63
N GLU A 186 0.06 -17.76 -0.87
CA GLU A 186 1.34 -18.47 -0.99
C GLU A 186 2.00 -18.29 -2.37
N ARG A 187 1.25 -17.76 -3.35
CA ARG A 187 1.69 -17.65 -4.73
C ARG A 187 2.73 -16.56 -4.91
N LYS A 188 3.67 -16.83 -5.81
CA LYS A 188 4.64 -15.86 -6.30
C LYS A 188 4.24 -15.41 -7.70
N ILE A 189 4.15 -14.10 -7.89
CA ILE A 189 3.86 -13.48 -9.18
C ILE A 189 5.15 -12.91 -9.75
N ASN A 190 5.55 -13.40 -10.92
CA ASN A 190 6.66 -12.86 -11.68
C ASN A 190 6.12 -12.07 -12.86
N ILE A 191 6.48 -10.79 -12.95
CA ILE A 191 6.12 -9.92 -14.07
C ILE A 191 7.38 -9.70 -14.90
N CYS A 192 7.42 -10.31 -16.08
CA CYS A 192 8.48 -10.11 -17.05
C CYS A 192 8.08 -9.01 -18.02
N VAL A 193 8.94 -8.01 -18.16
CA VAL A 193 8.81 -6.94 -19.16
C VAL A 193 9.52 -7.36 -20.44
N GLY A 194 8.83 -7.29 -21.57
CA GLY A 194 9.37 -7.63 -22.89
C GLY A 194 10.44 -6.65 -23.36
N GLN A 195 10.85 -6.78 -24.63
CA GLN A 195 11.87 -5.89 -25.20
C GLN A 195 11.30 -4.49 -25.46
N VAL A 196 11.58 -3.59 -24.54
CA VAL A 196 11.39 -2.13 -24.66
C VAL A 196 12.77 -1.45 -24.66
N ALA A 197 12.84 -0.15 -24.93
CA ALA A 197 14.12 0.54 -24.70
C ALA A 197 14.40 0.58 -23.19
N ASP A 198 15.68 0.66 -22.81
CA ASP A 198 16.06 0.79 -21.42
C ASP A 198 15.42 2.05 -20.77
N ASP A 199 15.09 1.95 -19.47
CA ASP A 199 14.48 3.00 -18.66
C ASP A 199 13.04 3.42 -19.05
N GLU A 200 12.31 2.57 -19.77
CA GLU A 200 10.91 2.83 -20.16
C GLU A 200 9.86 2.18 -19.26
N VAL A 201 10.27 1.36 -18.29
CA VAL A 201 9.35 0.71 -17.34
C VAL A 201 9.77 0.99 -15.91
N PHE A 202 8.80 1.24 -15.06
CA PHE A 202 9.01 1.56 -13.66
C PHE A 202 8.25 0.61 -12.77
N LEU A 203 8.92 0.18 -11.71
CA LEU A 203 8.36 -0.60 -10.61
C LEU A 203 8.22 0.31 -9.38
N SER A 204 7.02 0.45 -8.84
CA SER A 204 6.77 1.25 -7.64
C SER A 204 6.04 0.44 -6.58
N CYS A 205 6.23 0.83 -5.31
CA CYS A 205 5.49 0.30 -4.16
C CYS A 205 4.72 1.46 -3.53
N ASP A 206 3.40 1.31 -3.36
CA ASP A 206 2.49 2.33 -2.78
C ASP A 206 2.59 3.72 -3.43
N GLY A 207 2.91 3.76 -4.73
CA GLY A 207 3.09 5.02 -5.48
C GLY A 207 4.36 5.81 -5.13
N VAL A 208 5.26 5.25 -4.31
CA VAL A 208 6.56 5.86 -3.97
C VAL A 208 7.57 5.61 -5.10
N SER A 209 8.45 6.59 -5.35
CA SER A 209 9.54 6.66 -6.32
C SER A 209 9.78 5.37 -7.14
N GLY A 210 9.46 5.44 -8.43
CA GLY A 210 9.61 4.31 -9.35
C GLY A 210 11.07 3.89 -9.56
N TYR A 211 11.31 2.59 -9.51
CA TYR A 211 12.58 1.97 -9.87
C TYR A 211 12.58 1.63 -11.37
N PRO A 212 13.55 2.13 -12.15
CA PRO A 212 13.65 1.81 -13.57
C PRO A 212 13.98 0.33 -13.75
N MET A 213 13.19 -0.37 -14.54
CA MET A 213 13.42 -1.75 -14.93
C MET A 213 13.96 -1.83 -16.36
N ARG A 214 15.00 -2.65 -16.55
CA ARG A 214 15.55 -2.92 -17.88
C ARG A 214 14.68 -3.88 -18.67
N ALA A 215 14.82 -3.84 -19.99
CA ALA A 215 14.18 -4.81 -20.86
C ALA A 215 14.56 -6.25 -20.50
N GLY A 216 13.58 -7.16 -20.46
CA GLY A 216 13.79 -8.55 -20.04
C GLY A 216 13.96 -8.76 -18.54
N ALA A 217 13.93 -7.70 -17.72
CA ALA A 217 13.94 -7.84 -16.28
C ALA A 217 12.64 -8.47 -15.76
N THR A 218 12.72 -9.08 -14.58
CA THR A 218 11.58 -9.72 -13.92
C THR A 218 11.39 -9.13 -12.53
N ALA A 219 10.21 -8.57 -12.29
CA ALA A 219 9.77 -8.22 -10.94
C ALA A 219 9.15 -9.45 -10.28
N GLU A 220 9.76 -9.94 -9.21
CA GLU A 220 9.19 -10.99 -8.36
C GLU A 220 8.41 -10.32 -7.23
N ILE A 221 7.12 -10.66 -7.13
CA ILE A 221 6.19 -10.11 -6.16
C ILE A 221 5.51 -11.25 -5.41
N ARG A 222 5.45 -11.14 -4.09
CA ARG A 222 4.77 -12.09 -3.20
C ARG A 222 4.27 -11.38 -1.96
N LEU A 223 3.47 -12.04 -1.13
CA LEU A 223 3.24 -11.53 0.21
C LEU A 223 4.53 -11.55 1.05
N SER A 224 4.69 -10.50 1.84
CA SER A 224 5.77 -10.33 2.80
C SER A 224 5.52 -11.20 4.03
N ASN A 225 6.62 -11.55 4.72
CA ASN A 225 6.54 -12.17 6.05
C ASN A 225 6.34 -11.12 7.16
N GLN A 226 6.31 -9.84 6.79
CA GLN A 226 6.04 -8.71 7.68
C GLN A 226 4.60 -8.25 7.52
N ILE A 227 4.08 -7.62 8.57
CA ILE A 227 2.73 -7.05 8.62
C ILE A 227 2.79 -5.63 9.17
N VAL A 228 1.79 -4.84 8.86
CA VAL A 228 1.52 -3.55 9.52
C VAL A 228 0.40 -3.76 10.52
N GLN A 229 0.51 -3.15 11.70
CA GLN A 229 -0.56 -3.16 12.70
C GLN A 229 -1.24 -1.80 12.72
N LEU A 230 -2.54 -1.79 12.45
CA LEU A 230 -3.37 -0.59 12.57
C LEU A 230 -4.21 -0.68 13.84
N ILE A 231 -4.33 0.44 14.56
CA ILE A 231 -5.22 0.57 15.70
C ILE A 231 -6.64 0.74 15.19
N THR A 232 -7.58 -0.04 15.72
CA THR A 232 -9.02 0.04 15.41
C THR A 232 -9.84 -0.05 16.69
N PHE A 233 -11.05 0.51 16.64
CA PHE A 233 -11.99 0.53 17.76
C PHE A 233 -13.25 -0.30 17.48
N GLY A 234 -13.41 -0.85 16.27
CA GLY A 234 -14.56 -1.67 15.91
C GLY A 234 -14.36 -2.53 14.67
N ASN A 235 -15.01 -3.70 14.64
CA ASN A 235 -14.98 -4.59 13.46
C ASN A 235 -15.74 -4.01 12.26
N ALA A 236 -16.59 -2.99 12.45
CA ALA A 236 -17.38 -2.37 11.39
C ALA A 236 -16.61 -1.31 10.60
N ASP A 237 -15.48 -0.82 11.13
CA ASP A 237 -14.73 0.31 10.59
C ASP A 237 -14.36 0.10 9.11
N GLN A 238 -13.96 -1.11 8.74
CA GLN A 238 -13.63 -1.45 7.35
C GLN A 238 -14.84 -1.39 6.41
N PHE A 239 -15.98 -2.01 6.79
CA PHE A 239 -17.16 -2.04 5.93
C PHE A 239 -17.78 -0.65 5.79
N GLN A 240 -17.72 0.16 6.85
CA GLN A 240 -18.13 1.55 6.82
C GLN A 240 -17.27 2.37 5.86
N ALA A 241 -15.93 2.19 5.90
CA ALA A 241 -15.02 2.84 4.97
C ALA A 241 -15.30 2.43 3.50
N ILE A 242 -15.60 1.15 3.25
CA ILE A 242 -16.00 0.66 1.91
C ILE A 242 -17.29 1.31 1.44
N ASP A 243 -18.34 1.27 2.25
CA ASP A 243 -19.65 1.86 1.89
C ASP A 243 -19.53 3.36 1.64
N GLN A 244 -18.83 4.10 2.51
CA GLN A 244 -18.67 5.54 2.40
C GLN A 244 -17.91 5.93 1.12
N LYS A 245 -16.84 5.21 0.76
CA LYS A 245 -16.07 5.52 -0.45
C LYS A 245 -16.79 5.11 -1.74
N LEU A 246 -17.56 4.03 -1.72
CA LEU A 246 -18.40 3.64 -2.86
C LEU A 246 -19.55 4.63 -3.07
N ARG A 247 -20.13 5.17 -1.99
CA ARG A 247 -21.17 6.20 -2.07
C ARG A 247 -20.63 7.54 -2.53
N SER A 248 -19.44 7.95 -2.07
CA SER A 248 -18.82 9.22 -2.49
C SER A 248 -18.41 9.27 -3.97
N ARG A 249 -18.46 8.14 -4.68
CA ARG A 249 -18.21 8.03 -6.12
C ARG A 249 -19.48 8.08 -6.98
N ARG A 250 -20.68 8.12 -6.37
CA ARG A 250 -21.95 8.39 -7.05
C ARG A 250 -22.22 9.89 -7.08
#